data_AF-A0A9P6TTP0-F1
#
_entry.id   AF-A0A9P6TTP0-F1
#
_cell.length_a   1.000
_cell.length_b   1.000
_cell.length_c   1.000
_cell.angle_alpha   90.00
_cell.angle_beta   90.00
_cell.angle_gamma   90.00
#
_symmetry.space_group_name_H-M   'P 1'
#
loop_
_entity.id
_entity.type
_entity.pdbx_description
1 polymer ?
#
loop_
_entity_poly.entity_id
_entity_poly.type
_entity_poly.pdbx_seq_one_letter_code
_entity_poly.pdbx_strand_id
1 'polypeptide(L)'
;MSSAGRNVVQHLLAKHGPLTTKSLATRIPQYQSELISKSHLKHRILPSLEEDAVVFKQIDREPSKIEGLLPEEKKEERVWVWKFVNPSTAEKHEVLKKDPQKEE
;
A
#
# COMPACT_ATOMS: atom_id res chain seq x y z
N MET A 1 4.79 19.58 -4.07
CA MET A 1 4.89 18.98 -5.43
C MET A 1 4.31 17.58 -5.38
N SER A 2 3.21 17.33 -6.07
CA SER A 2 2.56 16.01 -6.08
C SER A 2 3.39 15.08 -6.95
N SER A 3 4.23 14.24 -6.34
CA SER A 3 4.89 13.16 -7.06
C SER A 3 3.84 12.07 -7.27
N ALA A 4 3.52 11.80 -8.52
CA ALA A 4 2.50 10.86 -8.91
C ALA A 4 2.66 9.51 -8.16
N GLY A 5 3.90 9.12 -7.83
CA GLY A 5 4.17 7.88 -7.12
C GLY A 5 3.72 7.85 -5.67
N ARG A 6 3.58 9.00 -5.02
CA ARG A 6 2.90 9.10 -3.72
C ARG A 6 1.42 8.78 -3.88
N ASN A 7 0.76 9.30 -4.92
CA ASN A 7 -0.65 9.06 -5.19
C ASN A 7 -0.89 7.59 -5.54
N VAL A 8 -0.01 6.95 -6.31
CA VAL A 8 -0.09 5.51 -6.62
C VAL A 8 0.03 4.67 -5.35
N VAL A 9 0.97 4.97 -4.46
CA VAL A 9 1.15 4.24 -3.20
C VAL A 9 -0.06 4.43 -2.27
N GLN A 10 -0.54 5.65 -2.11
CA GLN A 10 -1.75 5.94 -1.34
C GLN A 10 -2.96 5.20 -1.91
N HIS A 11 -3.14 5.21 -3.24
CA HIS A 11 -4.22 4.50 -3.90
C HIS A 11 -4.13 2.98 -3.68
N LEU A 12 -2.94 2.39 -3.80
CA LEU A 12 -2.72 0.96 -3.53
C LEU A 12 -3.07 0.58 -2.10
N LEU A 13 -2.69 1.41 -1.13
CA LEU A 13 -3.02 1.21 0.27
C LEU A 13 -4.53 1.40 0.55
N ALA A 14 -5.18 2.32 -0.15
CA ALA A 14 -6.62 2.55 0.04
C ALA A 14 -7.41 1.35 -0.51
N LYS A 15 -7.05 0.90 -1.71
CA LYS A 15 -7.75 -0.18 -2.42
C LYS A 15 -7.53 -1.56 -1.82
N HIS A 16 -6.33 -1.85 -1.34
CA HIS A 16 -5.94 -3.19 -0.88
C HIS A 16 -5.71 -3.27 0.63
N GLY A 17 -5.82 -2.15 1.34
CA GLY A 17 -5.52 -2.07 2.75
C GLY A 17 -4.02 -2.11 3.06
N PRO A 18 -3.64 -2.59 4.25
CA PRO A 18 -2.25 -2.66 4.68
C PRO A 18 -1.38 -3.49 3.73
N LEU A 19 -0.27 -2.92 3.24
CA LEU A 19 0.63 -3.63 2.33
C LEU A 19 2.09 -3.52 2.76
N THR A 20 2.86 -4.57 2.49
CA THR A 20 4.32 -4.54 2.64
C THR A 20 4.98 -3.75 1.50
N THR A 21 6.20 -3.26 1.71
CA THR A 21 7.00 -2.61 0.65
C THR A 21 7.21 -3.52 -0.56
N LYS A 22 7.32 -4.84 -0.34
CA LYS A 22 7.45 -5.82 -1.43
C LYS A 22 6.17 -5.88 -2.25
N SER A 23 5.02 -5.98 -1.60
CA SER A 23 3.71 -6.02 -2.26
C SER A 23 3.41 -4.74 -3.02
N LEU A 24 3.76 -3.57 -2.47
CA LEU A 24 3.65 -2.28 -3.16
C LEU A 24 4.52 -2.25 -4.42
N ALA A 25 5.80 -2.63 -4.31
CA ALA A 25 6.73 -2.65 -5.44
C ALA A 25 6.29 -3.58 -6.58
N THR A 26 5.60 -4.69 -6.29
CA THR A 26 5.06 -5.60 -7.32
C THR A 26 3.84 -5.03 -8.04
N ARG A 27 3.04 -4.19 -7.37
CA ARG A 27 1.79 -3.65 -7.93
C ARG A 27 1.99 -2.34 -8.69
N ILE A 28 2.98 -1.54 -8.30
CA ILE A 28 3.31 -0.27 -8.94
C ILE A 28 3.49 -0.36 -10.47
N PRO A 29 4.21 -1.34 -11.05
CA PRO A 29 4.38 -1.46 -12.50
C PRO A 29 3.07 -1.66 -13.28
N GLN A 30 1.99 -2.07 -12.61
CA GLN A 30 0.66 -2.19 -13.22
C GLN A 30 0.05 -0.82 -13.55
N TYR A 31 0.54 0.24 -12.90
CA TYR A 31 0.18 1.63 -13.16
C TYR A 31 1.20 2.16 -14.18
N GLN A 32 0.96 1.83 -15.46
CA GLN A 32 1.87 2.01 -16.60
C GLN A 32 2.44 3.43 -16.78
N SER A 33 1.89 4.43 -16.08
CA SER A 33 2.32 5.82 -16.15
C SER A 33 3.56 6.14 -15.30
N GLU A 34 3.99 5.25 -14.40
CA GLU A 34 5.03 5.59 -13.40
C GLU A 34 6.13 4.56 -13.21
N LEU A 35 7.32 4.92 -13.69
CA LEU A 35 8.56 4.19 -13.46
C LEU A 35 9.11 4.48 -12.04
N ILE A 36 8.47 3.93 -11.02
CA ILE A 36 8.98 3.99 -9.65
C ILE A 36 9.83 2.75 -9.38
N SER A 37 11.14 2.94 -9.22
CA SER A 37 12.02 1.86 -8.79
C SER A 37 11.77 1.48 -7.33
N LYS A 38 12.05 0.22 -6.96
CA LYS A 38 11.94 -0.27 -5.58
C LYS A 38 12.76 0.57 -4.59
N SER A 39 13.94 1.03 -5.00
CA SER A 39 14.79 1.90 -4.20
C SER A 39 14.16 3.28 -4.00
N HIS A 40 13.56 3.85 -5.06
CA HIS A 40 12.86 5.13 -4.96
C HIS A 40 11.63 5.02 -4.05
N LEU A 41 10.87 3.94 -4.15
CA LEU A 41 9.74 3.66 -3.25
C LEU A 41 10.19 3.64 -1.78
N LYS A 42 11.25 2.88 -1.47
CA LYS A 42 11.73 2.67 -0.09
C LYS A 42 12.39 3.89 0.52
N HIS A 43 13.16 4.65 -0.25
CA HIS A 43 14.03 5.72 0.27
C HIS A 43 13.49 7.14 0.04
N ARG A 44 12.52 7.32 -0.86
CA ARG A 44 11.92 8.63 -1.14
C ARG A 44 10.43 8.67 -0.82
N ILE A 45 9.65 7.76 -1.40
CA ILE A 45 8.18 7.86 -1.34
C ILE A 45 7.64 7.47 0.05
N LEU A 46 7.99 6.28 0.55
CA LEU A 46 7.48 5.81 1.85
C LEU A 46 7.93 6.69 3.02
N PRO A 47 9.22 7.10 3.13
CA PRO A 47 9.65 8.01 4.20
C PRO A 47 8.97 9.37 4.10
N SER A 48 8.81 9.91 2.89
CA SER A 48 8.11 11.20 2.72
C SER A 48 6.64 11.13 3.12
N LEU A 49 5.95 10.01 2.86
CA LEU A 49 4.56 9.81 3.31
C LEU A 49 4.45 9.60 4.83
N GLU A 50 5.49 9.05 5.45
CA GLU A 50 5.60 8.87 6.89
C GLU A 50 5.88 10.20 7.61
N GLU A 51 6.83 10.99 7.11
CA GLU A 51 7.12 12.36 7.59
C GLU A 51 5.89 13.26 7.51
N ASP A 52 5.10 13.13 6.45
CA ASP A 52 3.84 13.88 6.26
C ASP A 52 2.67 13.30 7.08
N ALA A 53 2.91 12.33 7.97
CA ALA A 53 1.91 11.65 8.81
C ALA A 53 0.72 11.07 8.01
N VAL A 54 0.95 10.67 6.76
CA VAL A 54 -0.07 10.05 5.91
C VAL A 54 -0.11 8.55 6.16
N VAL A 55 1.05 7.91 6.19
CA VAL A 55 1.20 6.48 6.44
C VAL A 55 2.12 6.25 7.63
N PHE A 56 1.97 5.11 8.27
CA PHE A 56 2.90 4.65 9.29
C PHE A 56 3.25 3.19 9.08
N LYS A 57 4.42 2.81 9.57
CA LYS A 57 4.92 1.45 9.48
C LYS A 57 4.54 0.67 10.74
N GLN A 58 3.86 -0.46 10.57
CA GLN A 58 3.44 -1.33 11.67
C GLN A 58 3.91 -2.77 11.42
N ILE A 59 4.17 -3.51 12.48
CA ILE A 59 4.33 -4.97 12.41
C ILE A 59 2.93 -5.57 12.42
N ASP A 60 2.58 -6.28 11.36
CA ASP A 60 1.41 -7.15 11.33
C ASP A 60 1.83 -8.61 11.49
N ARG A 61 0.91 -9.41 12.02
CA ARG A 61 1.09 -10.86 12.14
C ARG A 61 0.27 -11.51 11.05
N GLU A 62 0.92 -11.87 9.95
CA GLU A 62 0.26 -12.67 8.93
C GLU A 62 0.42 -14.16 9.26
N PRO A 63 -0.65 -14.97 9.10
CA PRO A 63 -0.49 -16.41 9.14
C PRO A 63 0.41 -16.80 7.97
N SER A 64 1.56 -17.43 8.24
CA SER A 64 2.44 -17.94 7.19
C SER A 64 1.63 -18.78 6.21
N LYS A 65 1.49 -18.30 4.96
CA LYS A 65 1.05 -19.11 3.83
C LYS A 65 2.21 -19.99 3.38
N ILE A 66 2.64 -20.90 4.24
CA ILE A 66 3.42 -22.05 3.78
C ILE A 66 2.38 -23.07 3.33
N GLU A 67 2.11 -23.11 2.02
CA GLU A 67 1.30 -24.17 1.41
C GLU A 67 1.98 -25.52 1.72
N GLY A 68 1.38 -26.29 2.64
CA GLY A 68 1.86 -27.62 3.02
C GLY A 68 2.08 -27.88 4.52
N LEU A 69 2.02 -26.87 5.40
CA LEU A 69 2.14 -27.10 6.85
C LEU A 69 0.78 -27.36 7.52
N LEU A 70 0.75 -28.40 8.37
CA LEU A 70 -0.39 -28.74 9.23
C LEU A 70 -0.82 -27.54 10.09
N PRO A 71 -2.11 -27.42 10.45
CA PRO A 71 -2.65 -26.25 11.17
C PRO A 71 -1.97 -25.97 12.52
N GLU A 72 -1.29 -26.96 13.12
CA GLU A 72 -0.55 -26.82 14.38
C GLU A 72 0.82 -26.13 14.25
N GLU A 73 1.38 -25.99 13.03
CA GLU A 73 2.73 -25.45 12.81
C GLU A 73 2.75 -24.13 12.03
N LYS A 74 1.63 -23.41 11.96
CA LYS A 74 1.60 -22.07 11.36
C LYS A 74 2.43 -21.10 12.21
N LYS A 75 3.71 -20.97 11.89
CA LYS A 75 4.57 -19.91 12.42
C LYS A 75 4.00 -18.57 11.99
N GLU A 76 3.62 -17.73 12.96
CA GLU A 76 3.19 -16.35 12.71
C GLU A 76 4.38 -15.58 12.13
N GLU A 77 4.30 -15.18 10.86
CA GLU A 77 5.34 -14.36 10.25
C GLU A 77 5.08 -12.89 10.59
N ARG A 78 6.06 -12.25 11.21
CA ARG A 78 6.00 -10.82 11.52
C ARG A 78 6.42 -10.05 10.27
N VAL A 79 5.45 -9.39 9.64
CA VAL A 79 5.68 -8.62 8.42
C VAL A 79 5.52 -7.13 8.68
N TRP A 80 6.40 -6.34 8.09
CA TRP A 80 6.29 -4.89 8.13
C TRP A 80 5.33 -4.41 7.05
N VAL A 81 4.20 -3.84 7.48
CA VAL A 81 3.17 -3.28 6.62
C VAL A 81 3.09 -1.77 6.79
N TRP A 82 2.63 -1.11 5.74
CA TRP A 82 2.31 0.30 5.73
C TRP A 82 0.80 0.46 5.85
N LYS A 83 0.34 1.32 6.76
CA LYS A 83 -1.08 1.64 6.98
C LYS A 83 -1.28 3.14 6.93
N PHE A 84 -2.48 3.59 6.56
CA PHE A 84 -2.84 4.99 6.71
C PHE A 84 -2.95 5.37 8.18
N VAL A 85 -2.40 6.52 8.55
CA VAL A 85 -2.55 7.08 9.90
C VAL A 85 -4.02 7.41 10.18
N ASN A 86 -4.69 8.00 9.20
CA ASN A 86 -6.12 8.31 9.28
C ASN A 86 -6.90 7.47 8.25
N PRO A 87 -7.85 6.63 8.68
CA PRO A 87 -8.67 5.84 7.77
C PRO A 87 -9.51 6.71 6.83
N SER A 88 -9.92 7.91 7.25
CA SER A 88 -10.67 8.85 6.39
C SER A 88 -9.86 9.41 5.22
N THR A 89 -8.53 9.35 5.29
CA THR A 89 -7.67 9.70 4.15
C THR A 89 -7.70 8.59 3.10
N ALA A 90 -7.86 7.33 3.51
CA ALA A 90 -8.04 6.21 2.59
C ALA A 90 -9.36 6.35 1.82
N GLU A 91 -10.45 6.73 2.49
CA GLU A 91 -11.77 6.94 1.88
C GLU A 91 -11.74 8.02 0.79
N LYS A 92 -11.03 9.13 1.01
CA LYS A 92 -10.88 10.20 -0.02
C LYS A 92 -10.17 9.72 -1.29
N HIS A 93 -9.24 8.77 -1.18
CA HIS A 93 -8.52 8.20 -2.31
C HIS A 93 -9.23 7.02 -2.97
N GLU A 94 -10.20 6.41 -2.29
CA GLU A 94 -11.08 5.38 -2.86
C GLU A 94 -12.17 6.02 -3.74
N VAL A 95 -12.64 7.22 -3.37
CA VAL A 95 -13.74 7.96 -4.03
C VAL A 95 -13.36 8.55 -5.40
N LEU A 96 -12.06 8.62 -5.76
CA LEU A 96 -11.60 9.04 -7.10
C LEU A 96 -12.01 8.09 -8.25
N LYS A 97 -12.84 7.07 -7.98
CA LYS A 97 -13.52 6.22 -8.96
C LYS A 97 -15.04 6.35 -9.02
N LYS A 98 -15.65 7.36 -8.39
CA LYS A 98 -16.97 7.79 -8.85
C LYS A 98 -16.77 8.78 -9.99
N ASP A 99 -16.45 8.24 -11.16
CA ASP A 99 -16.74 8.90 -12.43
C ASP A 99 -18.17 9.45 -12.36
N PRO A 100 -18.40 10.76 -12.56
CA PRO A 100 -19.71 11.28 -12.91
C PRO A 100 -19.92 11.02 -14.41
N GLN A 101 -19.99 9.76 -14.83
CA GLN A 101 -20.40 9.39 -16.19
C GLN A 101 -21.47 8.30 -16.15
N LYS A 102 -22.69 8.78 -15.95
CA LYS A 102 -23.96 8.37 -16.58
C LYS A 102 -24.95 9.48 -16.20
N GLU A 103 -25.33 10.44 -17.06
CA GLU A 103 -26.17 10.27 -18.28
C GLU A 103 -27.21 9.16 -18.02
N GLU A 104 -28.47 9.47 -17.77
CA GLU A 104 -29.40 10.28 -18.58
C GLU A 104 -30.59 10.74 -17.72
#